data_AF-A0A813EWS7-F1
#
_entry.id   AF-A0A813EWS7-F1
#
_cell.length_a   1.000
_cell.length_b   1.000
_cell.length_c   1.000
_cell.angle_alpha   90.00
_cell.angle_beta   90.00
_cell.angle_gamma   90.00
#
_symmetry.space_group_name_H-M   'P 1'
#
loop_
_entity.id
_entity.type
_entity.pdbx_description
1 polymer ?
#
loop_
_entity_poly.entity_id
_entity_poly.type
_entity_poly.pdbx_seq_one_letter_code
_entity_poly.pdbx_strand_id
1 'polypeptide(L)'
;ELDRFNDLIVRVSSTLKTLGDAIKGFVVMSFNLEEMYNAFLVQKLPPIWGEPVSYPCLKPLNSWMTDFEARVAFMTKWLKEGTPASFWVSCFFFPQGFMTCAKQVHARTTKIPIDALSFFTEPTDCTDVQQAVAPVDGVNVHGLFLQGAGWDVAKKKMCESEKAVLFKELPVVWMRVVIQDEFEALEKEPGRYICPLYKTTARRGTLSTTGHSTNFVGYYQLPSICEDQDHWVRRGVALLCMLDD
;
A
#
# COMPACT_ATOMS: atom_id res chain seq x y z
N GLU A 1 14.36 -2.67 0.13
CA GLU A 1 13.15 -3.50 0.31
C GLU A 1 13.54 -4.93 0.62
N LEU A 2 14.24 -5.64 -0.27
CA LEU A 2 14.70 -7.01 -0.01
C LEU A 2 15.51 -7.16 1.28
N ASP A 3 16.48 -6.27 1.53
CA ASP A 3 17.26 -6.32 2.78
C ASP A 3 16.38 -6.17 4.03
N ARG A 4 15.36 -5.29 3.98
CA ARG A 4 14.40 -5.11 5.08
C ARG A 4 13.58 -6.36 5.32
N PHE A 5 13.14 -7.04 4.27
CA PHE A 5 12.44 -8.32 4.39
C PHE A 5 13.37 -9.42 4.93
N ASN A 6 14.62 -9.48 4.48
CA ASN A 6 15.60 -10.43 5.01
C ASN A 6 15.84 -10.22 6.52
N ASP A 7 16.03 -8.97 6.95
CA ASP A 7 16.20 -8.61 8.35
C ASP A 7 14.97 -9.01 9.18
N LEU A 8 13.76 -8.76 8.66
CA LEU A 8 12.50 -9.14 9.31
C LEU A 8 12.35 -10.67 9.41
N ILE A 9 12.65 -11.42 8.35
CA ILE A 9 12.64 -12.89 8.35
C ILE A 9 13.60 -13.44 9.41
N VAL A 10 14.83 -12.92 9.47
CA VAL A 10 15.83 -13.32 10.48
C VAL A 10 15.33 -12.99 11.88
N ARG A 11 14.76 -11.80 12.10
CA ARG A 11 14.21 -11.38 13.39
C ARG A 11 13.08 -12.30 13.83
N VAL A 12 12.08 -12.55 12.98
CA VAL A 12 10.92 -13.39 13.30
C VAL A 12 11.37 -14.82 13.60
N SER A 13 12.17 -15.43 12.72
CA SER A 13 12.63 -16.81 12.88
C SER A 13 13.49 -17.02 14.13
N SER A 14 14.46 -16.13 14.39
CA SER A 14 15.35 -16.22 15.56
C SER A 14 14.60 -16.02 16.88
N THR A 15 13.65 -15.07 16.93
CA THR A 15 12.88 -14.79 18.15
C THR A 15 11.85 -15.88 18.44
N LEU A 16 11.21 -16.47 17.42
CA LEU A 16 10.34 -17.64 17.57
C LEU A 16 11.10 -18.84 18.14
N LYS A 17 12.30 -19.13 17.62
CA LYS A 17 13.14 -20.22 18.14
C LYS A 17 13.53 -19.98 19.59
N THR A 18 14.02 -18.78 19.89
CA THR A 18 14.43 -18.39 21.25
C THR A 18 13.26 -18.46 22.24
N LEU A 19 12.06 -18.02 21.85
CA LEU A 19 10.86 -18.15 22.68
C LEU A 19 10.51 -19.62 22.95
N GLY A 20 10.59 -20.48 21.93
CA GLY A 20 10.37 -21.92 22.09
C GLY A 20 11.37 -22.58 23.04
N ASP A 21 12.65 -22.18 22.98
CA ASP A 21 13.70 -22.66 23.89
C ASP A 21 13.52 -22.11 25.31
N ALA A 22 13.05 -20.87 25.46
CA ALA A 22 12.74 -20.27 26.76
C ALA A 22 11.56 -20.97 27.46
N ILE A 23 10.49 -21.31 26.72
CA ILE A 23 9.35 -22.07 27.24
C ILE A 23 9.77 -23.45 27.75
N LYS A 24 10.75 -24.09 27.09
CA LYS A 24 11.32 -25.38 27.51
C LYS A 24 12.32 -25.26 28.67
N GLY A 25 12.69 -24.04 29.07
CA GLY A 25 13.68 -23.79 30.12
C GLY A 25 15.14 -23.90 29.67
N PHE A 26 15.41 -23.97 28.36
CA PHE A 26 16.79 -23.97 27.82
C PHE A 26 17.41 -22.57 27.76
N VAL A 27 16.57 -21.54 27.69
CA VAL A 27 16.98 -20.12 27.67
C VAL A 27 16.23 -19.38 28.75
N VAL A 28 16.85 -18.34 29.34
CA VAL A 28 16.19 -17.49 30.33
C VAL A 28 15.11 -16.64 29.65
N MET A 29 13.92 -16.62 30.24
CA MET A 29 12.81 -15.78 29.80
C MET A 29 13.16 -14.30 30.03
N SER A 30 13.55 -13.60 28.98
CA SER A 30 13.80 -12.16 29.02
C SER A 30 12.50 -11.35 28.93
N PHE A 31 12.52 -10.10 29.36
CA PHE A 31 11.39 -9.17 29.25
C PHE A 31 10.79 -9.12 27.83
N ASN A 32 11.64 -9.04 26.80
CA ASN A 32 11.20 -9.02 25.40
C ASN A 32 10.48 -10.32 24.98
N LEU A 33 10.92 -11.47 25.49
CA LEU A 33 10.29 -12.76 25.20
C LEU A 33 8.97 -12.90 25.95
N GLU A 34 8.88 -12.35 27.17
CA GLU A 34 7.65 -12.30 27.96
C GLU A 34 6.59 -11.40 27.32
N GLU A 35 6.96 -10.20 26.87
CA GLU A 35 6.06 -9.34 26.10
C GLU A 35 5.59 -10.01 24.81
N MET A 36 6.50 -10.70 24.11
CA MET A 36 6.17 -11.45 22.90
C MET A 36 5.18 -12.58 23.19
N TYR A 37 5.42 -13.36 24.26
CA TYR A 37 4.52 -14.43 24.70
C TYR A 37 3.12 -13.88 25.03
N ASN A 38 3.06 -12.80 25.81
CA ASN A 38 1.81 -12.16 26.18
C ASN A 38 1.07 -11.59 24.96
N ALA A 39 1.78 -11.02 23.99
CA ALA A 39 1.20 -10.53 22.74
C ALA A 39 0.55 -11.66 21.93
N PHE A 40 1.19 -12.84 21.87
CA PHE A 40 0.64 -14.02 21.19
C PHE A 40 -0.67 -14.50 21.83
N LEU A 41 -0.75 -14.49 23.17
CA LEU A 41 -1.97 -14.88 23.88
C LEU A 41 -3.17 -13.99 23.53
N VAL A 42 -2.93 -12.72 23.20
CA VAL A 42 -3.98 -11.75 22.83
C VAL A 42 -4.04 -11.45 21.34
N GLN A 43 -3.42 -12.30 20.49
CA GLN A 43 -3.43 -12.15 19.02
C GLN A 43 -2.90 -10.81 18.51
N LYS A 44 -1.94 -10.21 19.23
CA LYS A 44 -1.27 -8.96 18.83
C LYS A 44 0.13 -9.24 18.28
N LEU A 45 0.55 -8.37 17.37
CA LEU A 45 1.93 -8.35 16.91
C LEU A 45 2.86 -8.02 18.08
N PRO A 46 3.90 -8.82 18.35
CA PRO A 46 4.82 -8.53 19.44
C PRO A 46 5.65 -7.27 19.12
N PRO A 47 5.96 -6.41 20.11
CA PRO A 47 6.67 -5.15 19.87
C PRO A 47 8.00 -5.30 19.14
N ILE A 48 8.73 -6.39 19.41
CA ILE A 48 10.01 -6.70 18.78
C ILE A 48 9.94 -6.96 17.26
N TRP A 49 8.75 -7.19 16.72
CA TRP A 49 8.50 -7.31 15.28
C TRP A 49 7.90 -6.04 14.69
N GLY A 50 7.42 -5.11 15.51
CA GLY A 50 6.77 -3.88 15.05
C GLY A 50 7.72 -2.89 14.37
N GLU A 51 7.25 -1.67 14.18
CA GLU A 51 8.09 -0.59 13.65
C GLU A 51 9.30 -0.32 14.59
N PRO A 52 10.49 -0.05 14.04
CA PRO A 52 10.81 0.19 12.62
C PRO A 52 11.23 -1.05 11.82
N VAL A 53 11.17 -2.24 12.42
CA VAL A 53 11.66 -3.49 11.79
C VAL A 53 10.67 -4.03 10.76
N SER A 54 9.38 -3.93 11.04
CA SER A 54 8.31 -4.27 10.09
C SER A 54 7.71 -3.04 9.41
N TYR A 55 6.83 -3.31 8.45
CA TYR A 55 6.01 -2.34 7.74
C TYR A 55 4.83 -1.92 8.61
N PRO A 56 4.28 -0.71 8.40
CA PRO A 56 3.10 -0.25 9.14
C PRO A 56 1.93 -1.21 8.93
N CYS A 57 1.39 -1.77 10.03
CA CYS A 57 0.31 -2.74 9.98
C CYS A 57 -0.52 -2.67 11.27
N LEU A 58 -1.84 -2.81 11.14
CA LEU A 58 -2.79 -2.84 12.26
C LEU A 58 -3.49 -4.21 12.40
N LYS A 59 -3.08 -5.19 11.58
CA LYS A 59 -3.66 -6.53 11.56
C LYS A 59 -3.36 -7.30 12.86
N PRO A 60 -4.25 -8.21 13.29
CA PRO A 60 -3.95 -9.16 14.34
C PRO A 60 -2.85 -10.12 13.89
N LEU A 61 -2.24 -10.83 14.86
CA LEU A 61 -1.08 -11.69 14.63
C LEU A 61 -1.26 -12.69 13.48
N ASN A 62 -2.38 -13.42 13.45
CA ASN A 62 -2.65 -14.41 12.41
C ASN A 62 -2.68 -13.77 11.01
N SER A 63 -3.44 -12.70 10.84
CA SER A 63 -3.57 -11.99 9.56
C SER A 63 -2.26 -11.30 9.17
N TRP A 64 -1.48 -10.82 10.13
CA TRP A 64 -0.13 -10.30 9.89
C TRP A 64 0.81 -11.39 9.36
N MET A 65 0.78 -12.61 9.91
CA MET A 65 1.64 -13.70 9.40
C MET A 65 1.30 -14.05 7.95
N THR A 66 0.01 -14.19 7.61
CA THR A 66 -0.42 -14.48 6.24
C THR A 66 -0.04 -13.36 5.27
N ASP A 67 -0.22 -12.11 5.68
CA ASP A 67 0.21 -10.93 4.89
C ASP A 67 1.74 -10.87 4.74
N PHE A 68 2.50 -11.18 5.79
CA PHE A 68 3.96 -11.25 5.76
C PHE A 68 4.46 -12.33 4.79
N GLU A 69 3.89 -13.53 4.85
CA GLU A 69 4.21 -14.62 3.91
C GLU A 69 3.89 -14.22 2.47
N ALA A 70 2.74 -13.60 2.23
CA ALA A 70 2.33 -13.12 0.90
C ALA A 70 3.31 -12.06 0.35
N ARG A 71 3.81 -11.15 1.19
CA ARG A 71 4.79 -10.13 0.78
C ARG A 71 6.13 -10.73 0.42
N VAL A 72 6.62 -11.67 1.23
CA VAL A 72 7.87 -12.39 0.95
C VAL A 72 7.72 -13.20 -0.34
N ALA A 73 6.57 -13.85 -0.55
CA ALA A 73 6.27 -14.56 -1.80
C ALA A 73 6.26 -13.62 -3.00
N PHE A 74 5.62 -12.45 -2.90
CA PHE A 74 5.60 -11.44 -3.96
C PHE A 74 7.02 -10.96 -4.32
N MET A 75 7.82 -10.59 -3.33
CA MET A 75 9.21 -10.14 -3.53
C MET A 75 10.08 -11.26 -4.14
N THR A 76 9.89 -12.50 -3.69
CA THR A 76 10.60 -13.67 -4.22
C THR A 76 10.22 -13.95 -5.68
N LYS A 77 8.93 -13.84 -6.01
CA LYS A 77 8.42 -14.00 -7.38
C LYS A 77 9.03 -12.94 -8.29
N TRP A 78 8.99 -11.68 -7.88
CA TRP A 78 9.61 -10.59 -8.63
C TRP A 78 11.12 -10.81 -8.85
N LEU A 79 11.85 -11.25 -7.82
CA LEU A 79 13.27 -11.55 -7.94
C LEU A 79 13.59 -12.66 -8.96
N LYS A 80 12.76 -13.71 -9.00
CA LYS A 80 13.01 -14.91 -9.83
C LYS A 80 12.48 -14.78 -11.26
N GLU A 81 11.30 -14.20 -11.42
CA GLU A 81 10.55 -14.16 -12.68
C GLU A 81 10.68 -12.81 -13.40
N GLY A 82 11.25 -11.80 -12.73
CA GLY A 82 11.37 -10.45 -13.26
C GLY A 82 10.16 -9.58 -12.96
N THR A 83 10.13 -8.41 -13.59
CA THR A 83 9.18 -7.33 -13.29
C THR A 83 7.72 -7.77 -13.47
N PRO A 84 6.86 -7.66 -12.42
CA PRO A 84 5.46 -8.03 -12.54
C PRO A 84 4.69 -7.02 -13.41
N ALA A 85 3.60 -7.48 -14.03
CA ALA A 85 2.71 -6.63 -14.82
C ALA A 85 1.91 -5.62 -13.96
N SER A 86 1.78 -5.88 -12.66
CA SER A 86 1.16 -4.98 -11.68
C SER A 86 1.85 -5.15 -10.32
N PHE A 87 2.11 -4.04 -9.64
CA PHE A 87 2.81 -4.02 -8.35
C PHE A 87 1.84 -3.96 -7.18
N TRP A 88 2.05 -4.79 -6.17
CA TRP A 88 1.27 -4.71 -4.94
C TRP A 88 1.79 -3.53 -4.12
N VAL A 89 1.14 -2.37 -4.21
CA VAL A 89 1.67 -1.12 -3.64
C VAL A 89 1.85 -1.20 -2.13
N SER A 90 0.98 -1.97 -1.46
CA SER A 90 1.05 -2.14 -0.03
C SER A 90 2.23 -3.00 0.40
N CYS A 91 2.81 -3.82 -0.48
CA CYS A 91 3.93 -4.72 -0.21
C CYS A 91 5.21 -3.98 0.20
N PHE A 92 5.40 -2.75 -0.30
CA PHE A 92 6.58 -1.94 0.00
C PHE A 92 6.53 -1.34 1.40
N PHE A 93 7.68 -1.32 2.09
CA PHE A 93 7.82 -0.53 3.33
C PHE A 93 7.65 0.97 3.04
N PHE A 94 8.17 1.40 1.88
CA PHE A 94 8.14 2.79 1.43
C PHE A 94 7.64 2.93 -0.02
N PRO A 95 6.30 2.97 -0.23
CA PRO A 95 5.70 3.08 -1.57
C PRO A 95 6.14 4.32 -2.35
N GLN A 96 6.42 5.45 -1.68
CA GLN A 96 6.87 6.67 -2.34
C GLN A 96 8.24 6.50 -3.01
N GLY A 97 9.11 5.65 -2.45
CA GLY A 97 10.39 5.29 -3.06
C GLY A 97 10.18 4.54 -4.37
N PHE A 98 9.26 3.58 -4.38
CA PHE A 98 8.84 2.87 -5.61
C PHE A 98 8.29 3.85 -6.66
N MET A 99 7.38 4.75 -6.26
CA MET A 99 6.81 5.77 -7.15
C MET A 99 7.90 6.66 -7.76
N THR A 100 8.86 7.10 -6.95
CA THR A 100 9.99 7.91 -7.42
C THR A 100 10.85 7.13 -8.42
N CYS A 101 11.14 5.85 -8.14
CA CYS A 101 11.86 4.97 -9.06
C CYS A 101 11.12 4.83 -10.40
N ALA A 102 9.80 4.65 -10.39
CA ALA A 102 9.00 4.58 -11.61
C ALA A 102 9.09 5.89 -12.43
N LYS A 103 9.03 7.07 -11.78
CA LYS A 103 9.28 8.36 -12.48
C LYS A 103 10.68 8.43 -13.06
N GLN A 104 11.70 7.97 -12.33
CA GLN A 104 13.08 7.99 -12.79
C GLN A 104 13.30 7.11 -14.02
N VAL A 105 12.66 5.93 -14.08
CA VAL A 105 12.71 5.06 -15.25
C VAL A 105 12.12 5.76 -16.47
N HIS A 106 10.94 6.39 -16.31
CA HIS A 106 10.32 7.17 -17.38
C HIS A 106 11.22 8.34 -17.81
N ALA A 107 11.70 9.16 -16.86
CA ALA A 107 12.57 10.31 -17.11
C ALA A 107 13.82 9.95 -17.92
N ARG A 108 14.44 8.79 -17.65
CA ARG A 108 15.61 8.31 -18.39
C ARG A 108 15.27 7.93 -19.83
N THR A 109 14.11 7.30 -20.04
CA THR A 109 13.65 6.87 -21.37
C THR A 109 13.23 8.07 -22.23
N THR A 110 12.50 9.03 -21.65
CA THR A 110 11.98 10.20 -22.38
C THR A 110 12.91 11.40 -22.38
N LYS A 111 13.99 11.37 -21.57
CA LYS A 111 14.93 12.48 -21.34
C LYS A 111 14.27 13.75 -20.78
N ILE A 112 13.12 13.60 -20.13
CA ILE A 112 12.42 14.68 -19.44
C ILE A 112 12.91 14.74 -17.98
N PRO A 113 13.19 15.94 -17.41
CA PRO A 113 13.56 16.06 -16.01
C PRO A 113 12.49 15.47 -15.08
N ILE A 114 12.92 14.77 -14.02
CA ILE A 114 12.00 14.13 -13.06
C ILE A 114 11.01 15.14 -12.43
N ASP A 115 11.46 16.37 -12.20
CA ASP A 115 10.67 17.43 -11.57
C ASP A 115 9.54 17.94 -12.48
N ALA A 116 9.63 17.69 -13.79
CA ALA A 116 8.59 18.01 -14.75
C ALA A 116 7.56 16.87 -14.92
N LEU A 117 7.69 15.78 -14.16
CA LEU A 117 6.84 14.59 -14.27
C LEU A 117 5.92 14.43 -13.06
N SER A 118 4.67 14.13 -13.35
CA SER A 118 3.62 13.85 -12.36
C SER A 118 2.94 12.51 -12.64
N PHE A 119 2.34 11.92 -11.62
CA PHE A 119 1.54 10.71 -11.79
C PHE A 119 0.09 11.10 -11.95
N PHE A 120 -0.53 10.60 -13.01
CA PHE A 120 -1.97 10.63 -13.16
C PHE A 120 -2.50 9.20 -13.05
N THR A 121 -3.53 8.99 -12.23
CA THR A 121 -4.04 7.64 -11.97
C THR A 121 -5.32 7.35 -12.72
N GLU A 122 -5.39 6.18 -13.36
CA GLU A 122 -6.57 5.71 -14.06
C GLU A 122 -6.90 4.27 -13.66
N PRO A 123 -8.03 4.03 -12.99
CA PRO A 123 -8.51 2.67 -12.73
C PRO A 123 -8.77 1.93 -14.05
N THR A 124 -8.25 0.72 -14.16
CA THR A 124 -8.43 -0.14 -15.33
C THR A 124 -9.65 -1.05 -15.17
N ASP A 125 -9.96 -1.84 -16.20
CA ASP A 125 -11.01 -2.87 -16.15
C ASP A 125 -10.56 -4.16 -15.47
N CYS A 126 -9.27 -4.26 -15.16
CA CYS A 126 -8.68 -5.49 -14.70
C CYS A 126 -8.83 -5.61 -13.19
N THR A 127 -9.77 -6.45 -12.75
CA THR A 127 -9.90 -6.83 -11.34
C THR A 127 -8.99 -8.00 -10.96
N ASP A 128 -8.67 -8.88 -11.92
CA ASP A 128 -7.77 -10.01 -11.71
C ASP A 128 -6.33 -9.63 -12.05
N VAL A 129 -5.50 -9.49 -11.02
CA VAL A 129 -4.08 -9.12 -11.14
C VAL A 129 -3.29 -10.04 -12.07
N GLN A 130 -3.66 -11.33 -12.19
CA GLN A 130 -2.95 -12.27 -13.07
C GLN A 130 -3.20 -11.99 -14.56
N GLN A 131 -4.30 -11.30 -14.89
CA GLN A 131 -4.66 -10.90 -16.25
C GLN A 131 -4.17 -9.48 -16.59
N ALA A 132 -3.51 -8.80 -15.64
CA ALA A 132 -2.98 -7.48 -15.88
C ALA A 132 -1.88 -7.52 -16.96
N VAL A 133 -1.97 -6.58 -17.90
CA VAL A 133 -0.94 -6.37 -18.92
C VAL A 133 -0.09 -5.18 -18.48
N ALA A 134 1.23 -5.33 -18.54
CA ALA A 134 2.14 -4.24 -18.22
C ALA A 134 1.87 -3.05 -19.16
N PRO A 135 1.74 -1.82 -18.63
CA PRO A 135 1.47 -0.67 -19.47
C PRO A 135 2.73 -0.30 -20.26
N VAL A 136 2.56 0.28 -21.44
CA VAL A 136 3.69 0.79 -22.25
C VAL A 136 4.44 1.89 -21.50
N ASP A 137 3.70 2.69 -20.75
CA ASP A 137 4.24 3.78 -19.95
C ASP A 137 3.63 3.80 -18.55
N GLY A 138 4.42 4.21 -17.56
CA GLY A 138 4.05 4.19 -16.15
C GLY A 138 4.05 2.79 -15.56
N VAL A 139 3.27 2.59 -14.49
CA VAL A 139 3.20 1.32 -13.76
C VAL A 139 1.77 1.01 -13.34
N ASN A 140 1.41 -0.26 -13.36
CA ASN A 140 0.15 -0.71 -12.76
C ASN A 140 0.35 -1.03 -11.29
N VAL A 141 -0.63 -0.68 -10.45
CA VAL A 141 -0.64 -1.00 -9.03
C VAL A 141 -1.95 -1.66 -8.62
N HIS A 142 -1.91 -2.51 -7.60
CA HIS A 142 -3.08 -3.19 -7.04
C HIS A 142 -3.01 -3.30 -5.51
N GLY A 143 -4.08 -3.83 -4.92
CA GLY A 143 -4.24 -3.95 -3.46
C GLY A 143 -4.60 -2.63 -2.81
N LEU A 144 -5.54 -1.90 -3.43
CA LEU A 144 -6.03 -0.61 -2.96
C LEU A 144 -7.48 -0.76 -2.52
N PHE A 145 -7.81 -0.20 -1.37
CA PHE A 145 -9.14 -0.24 -0.79
C PHE A 145 -9.71 1.17 -0.67
N LEU A 146 -10.87 1.39 -1.27
CA LEU A 146 -11.64 2.62 -1.16
C LEU A 146 -12.49 2.58 0.11
N GLN A 147 -12.32 3.56 1.00
CA GLN A 147 -13.09 3.72 2.22
C GLN A 147 -14.06 4.90 2.09
N GLY A 148 -15.33 4.68 2.47
CA GLY A 148 -16.36 5.74 2.47
C GLY A 148 -17.01 6.01 1.11
N ALA A 149 -16.70 5.21 0.10
CA ALA A 149 -17.32 5.24 -1.21
C ALA A 149 -17.32 3.82 -1.83
N GLY A 150 -18.20 3.61 -2.80
CA GLY A 150 -18.24 2.41 -3.63
C GLY A 150 -17.51 2.61 -4.96
N TRP A 151 -17.34 1.51 -5.69
CA TRP A 151 -16.78 1.51 -7.05
C TRP A 151 -17.72 0.77 -8.00
N ASP A 152 -18.24 1.49 -9.00
CA ASP A 152 -19.08 0.95 -10.05
C ASP A 152 -18.17 0.41 -11.16
N VAL A 153 -18.07 -0.92 -11.27
CA VAL A 153 -17.21 -1.61 -12.25
C VAL A 153 -17.67 -1.33 -13.68
N ALA A 154 -18.97 -1.21 -13.93
CA ALA A 154 -19.50 -0.98 -15.28
C ALA A 154 -19.23 0.45 -15.76
N LYS A 155 -19.34 1.43 -14.86
CA LYS A 155 -19.10 2.85 -15.18
C LYS A 155 -17.65 3.27 -14.98
N LYS A 156 -16.82 2.44 -14.32
CA LYS A 156 -15.44 2.74 -13.91
C LYS A 156 -15.36 4.05 -13.13
N LYS A 157 -16.30 4.25 -12.21
CA LYS A 157 -16.44 5.50 -11.45
C LYS A 157 -16.74 5.18 -9.99
N MET A 158 -16.25 6.04 -9.11
CA MET A 158 -16.66 6.04 -7.71
C MET A 158 -18.15 6.35 -7.62
N CYS A 159 -18.82 5.60 -6.77
CA CYS A 159 -20.25 5.71 -6.49
C CYS A 159 -20.49 5.75 -4.97
N GLU A 160 -21.74 5.95 -4.57
CA GLU A 160 -22.09 5.84 -3.15
C GLU A 160 -21.87 4.41 -2.66
N SER A 161 -21.45 4.26 -1.41
CA SER A 161 -21.21 2.93 -0.84
C SER A 161 -22.52 2.14 -0.70
N GLU A 162 -22.43 0.83 -0.90
CA GLU A 162 -23.52 -0.09 -0.62
C GLU A 162 -23.75 -0.21 0.89
N LYS A 163 -24.99 -0.55 1.29
CA LYS A 163 -25.32 -0.71 2.71
C LYS A 163 -24.44 -1.79 3.34
N ALA A 164 -23.87 -1.47 4.50
CA ALA A 164 -22.96 -2.34 5.26
C ALA A 164 -21.64 -2.72 4.55
N VAL A 165 -21.28 -2.02 3.48
CA VAL A 165 -19.94 -2.14 2.85
C VAL A 165 -19.10 -0.94 3.26
N LEU A 166 -18.07 -1.18 4.07
CA LEU A 166 -17.17 -0.13 4.57
C LEU A 166 -15.99 0.14 3.63
N PHE A 167 -15.53 -0.93 2.96
CA PHE A 167 -14.36 -0.91 2.09
C PHE A 167 -14.70 -1.59 0.77
N LYS A 168 -14.24 -1.02 -0.34
CA LYS A 168 -14.35 -1.60 -1.67
C LYS A 168 -12.95 -1.73 -2.28
N GLU A 169 -12.56 -2.93 -2.68
CA GLU A 169 -11.32 -3.12 -3.43
C GLU A 169 -11.43 -2.47 -4.82
N LEU A 170 -10.42 -1.69 -5.18
CA LEU A 170 -10.31 -1.11 -6.52
C LEU A 170 -9.70 -2.12 -7.49
N PRO A 171 -10.06 -2.04 -8.79
CA PRO A 171 -9.33 -2.75 -9.83
C PRO A 171 -7.86 -2.28 -9.89
N VAL A 172 -7.06 -2.94 -10.70
CA VAL A 172 -5.70 -2.50 -11.01
C VAL A 172 -5.77 -1.03 -11.48
N VAL A 173 -4.97 -0.18 -10.84
CA VAL A 173 -4.88 1.24 -11.17
C VAL A 173 -3.62 1.47 -11.98
N TRP A 174 -3.78 2.05 -13.16
CA TRP A 174 -2.67 2.51 -13.97
C TRP A 174 -2.16 3.85 -13.43
N MET A 175 -0.92 3.88 -12.98
CA MET A 175 -0.20 5.10 -12.67
C MET A 175 0.56 5.56 -13.90
N ARG A 176 -0.08 6.40 -14.70
CA ARG A 176 0.51 7.01 -15.89
C ARG A 176 1.48 8.12 -15.47
N VAL A 177 2.66 8.15 -16.09
CA VAL A 177 3.59 9.27 -15.94
C VAL A 177 3.25 10.29 -17.02
N VAL A 178 2.98 11.53 -16.61
CA VAL A 178 2.64 12.64 -17.51
C VAL A 178 3.50 13.84 -17.19
N ILE A 179 3.66 14.75 -18.14
CA ILE A 179 4.30 16.04 -17.88
C ILE A 179 3.38 16.93 -17.04
N GLN A 180 3.96 17.88 -16.30
CA GLN A 180 3.22 18.74 -15.37
C GLN A 180 2.07 19.51 -16.06
N ASP A 181 2.29 20.05 -17.26
CA ASP A 181 1.26 20.77 -18.00
C ASP A 181 0.05 19.87 -18.37
N GLU A 182 0.32 18.61 -18.73
CA GLU A 182 -0.73 17.62 -19.02
C GLU A 182 -1.46 17.22 -17.73
N PHE A 183 -0.72 17.05 -16.63
CA PHE A 183 -1.31 16.76 -15.32
C PHE A 183 -2.30 17.87 -14.90
N GLU A 184 -1.92 19.13 -15.03
CA GLU A 184 -2.76 20.28 -14.67
C GLU A 184 -4.01 20.40 -15.56
N ALA A 185 -3.92 19.99 -16.83
CA ALA A 185 -5.07 19.94 -17.72
C ALA A 185 -6.04 18.83 -17.29
N LEU A 186 -5.52 17.63 -17.01
CA LEU A 186 -6.30 16.47 -16.59
C LEU A 186 -6.92 16.65 -15.19
N GLU A 187 -6.24 17.34 -14.28
CA GLU A 187 -6.74 17.62 -12.93
C GLU A 187 -7.92 18.60 -12.93
N LYS A 188 -7.99 19.49 -13.93
CA LYS A 188 -9.11 20.44 -14.12
C LYS A 188 -10.36 19.79 -14.73
N GLU A 189 -10.27 18.55 -15.21
CA GLU A 189 -11.44 17.85 -15.73
C GLU A 189 -12.47 17.59 -14.63
N PRO A 190 -13.75 17.95 -14.83
CA PRO A 190 -14.79 17.70 -13.85
C PRO A 190 -15.05 16.20 -13.69
N GLY A 191 -15.61 15.81 -12.54
CA GLY A 191 -15.96 14.40 -12.29
C GLY A 191 -14.77 13.52 -11.90
N ARG A 192 -13.70 14.11 -11.37
CA ARG A 192 -12.61 13.39 -10.71
C ARG A 192 -12.45 13.87 -9.27
N TYR A 193 -12.14 12.94 -8.38
CA TYR A 193 -11.85 13.21 -6.98
C TYR A 193 -10.36 12.99 -6.72
N ILE A 194 -9.73 13.99 -6.11
CA ILE A 194 -8.33 13.90 -5.65
C ILE A 194 -8.32 13.14 -4.32
N CYS A 195 -8.25 11.81 -4.41
CA CYS A 195 -8.38 10.92 -3.27
C CYS A 195 -7.03 10.75 -2.55
N PRO A 196 -6.93 11.02 -1.24
CA PRO A 196 -5.71 10.74 -0.48
C PRO A 196 -5.52 9.23 -0.29
N LEU A 197 -4.29 8.75 -0.44
CA LEU A 197 -3.87 7.37 -0.20
C LEU A 197 -3.06 7.27 1.10
N TYR A 198 -3.45 6.33 1.97
CA TYR A 198 -2.78 6.03 3.23
C TYR A 198 -2.31 4.58 3.28
N LYS A 199 -1.25 4.31 4.05
CA LYS A 199 -0.77 2.95 4.30
C LYS A 199 -1.77 2.15 5.12
N THR A 200 -2.32 2.72 6.19
CA THR A 200 -3.25 2.06 7.13
C THR A 200 -4.49 2.90 7.43
N THR A 201 -5.54 2.26 7.95
CA THR A 201 -6.83 2.89 8.32
C THR A 201 -6.71 3.98 9.38
N ALA A 202 -5.65 3.97 10.20
CA ALA A 202 -5.44 4.99 11.23
C ALA A 202 -5.24 6.39 10.66
N ARG A 203 -4.83 6.51 9.39
CA ARG A 203 -4.55 7.78 8.67
C ARG A 203 -3.70 8.78 9.47
N ARG A 204 -2.90 8.25 10.39
CA ARG A 204 -2.05 8.97 11.34
C ARG A 204 -0.67 8.32 11.33
N GLY A 205 0.34 9.14 11.52
CA GLY A 205 1.74 8.74 11.61
C GLY A 205 2.57 9.89 12.16
N THR A 206 3.87 9.69 12.28
CA THR A 206 4.82 10.75 12.65
C THR A 206 5.05 11.69 11.46
N LEU A 207 5.46 12.93 11.75
CA LEU A 207 5.84 13.88 10.70
C LEU A 207 7.18 13.43 10.09
N SER A 208 7.20 13.27 8.77
CA SER A 208 8.43 13.08 8.01
C SER A 208 9.13 14.42 7.77
N THR A 209 10.36 14.37 7.23
CA THR A 209 11.15 15.56 6.89
C THR A 209 10.47 16.49 5.86
N THR A 210 9.48 15.98 5.12
CA THR A 210 8.67 16.76 4.17
C THR A 210 7.42 17.38 4.82
N GLY A 211 7.22 17.21 6.13
CA GLY A 211 6.05 17.71 6.85
C GLY A 211 4.78 16.87 6.67
N HIS A 212 4.84 15.79 5.88
CA HIS A 212 3.74 14.85 5.71
C HIS A 212 3.83 13.67 6.68
N SER A 213 2.67 13.11 7.04
CA SER A 213 2.59 11.90 7.86
C SER A 213 3.30 10.71 7.19
N THR A 214 4.03 9.90 7.95
CA THR A 214 4.63 8.63 7.48
C THR A 214 3.61 7.62 6.92
N ASN A 215 2.32 7.82 7.24
CA ASN A 215 1.20 7.02 6.75
C ASN A 215 0.65 7.56 5.41
N PHE A 216 0.84 8.84 5.09
CA PHE A 216 0.37 9.42 3.83
C PHE A 216 1.29 9.03 2.67
N VAL A 217 0.72 8.50 1.59
CA VAL A 217 1.47 8.04 0.40
C VAL A 217 1.43 9.09 -0.71
N GLY A 218 0.25 9.60 -1.05
CA GLY A 218 0.06 10.55 -2.15
C GLY A 218 -1.41 10.72 -2.50
N TYR A 219 -1.68 11.43 -3.60
CA TYR A 219 -3.04 11.63 -4.13
C TYR A 219 -3.25 10.82 -5.41
N TYR A 220 -4.43 10.21 -5.53
CA TYR A 220 -4.88 9.45 -6.69
C TYR A 220 -6.12 10.15 -7.26
N GLN A 221 -6.10 10.44 -8.56
CA GLN A 221 -7.23 11.00 -9.31
C GLN A 221 -8.20 9.87 -9.64
N LEU A 222 -9.32 9.79 -8.93
CA LEU A 222 -10.34 8.77 -9.17
C LEU A 222 -11.55 9.37 -9.91
N PRO A 223 -11.99 8.78 -11.03
CA PRO A 223 -13.20 9.23 -11.71
C PRO A 223 -14.43 8.97 -10.81
N SER A 224 -15.40 9.87 -10.85
CA SER A 224 -16.52 9.94 -9.91
C SER A 224 -17.86 10.14 -10.65
N ILE A 225 -18.93 9.56 -10.12
CA ILE A 225 -20.30 9.85 -10.56
C ILE A 225 -20.75 11.25 -10.10
N CYS A 226 -20.29 11.70 -8.92
CA CYS A 226 -20.53 13.06 -8.45
C CYS A 226 -19.44 13.99 -8.99
N GLU A 227 -19.83 15.09 -9.64
CA GLU A 227 -18.87 16.06 -10.20
C GLU A 227 -18.19 16.91 -9.12
N ASP A 228 -18.90 17.18 -8.02
CA ASP A 228 -18.40 17.99 -6.92
C ASP A 228 -17.47 17.17 -6.00
N GLN A 229 -16.21 17.59 -5.90
CA GLN A 229 -15.23 16.95 -5.02
C GLN A 229 -15.59 17.12 -3.53
N ASP A 230 -16.23 18.23 -3.15
CA ASP A 230 -16.62 18.51 -1.77
C ASP A 230 -17.51 17.42 -1.18
N HIS A 231 -18.33 16.79 -2.02
CA HIS A 231 -19.19 15.67 -1.65
C HIS A 231 -18.39 14.52 -1.01
N TRP A 232 -17.24 14.19 -1.59
CA TRP A 232 -16.36 13.12 -1.12
C TRP A 232 -15.43 13.58 -0.01
N VAL A 233 -14.98 14.83 -0.05
CA VAL A 233 -14.19 15.46 1.04
C VAL A 233 -14.99 15.43 2.35
N ARG A 234 -16.26 15.84 2.33
CA ARG A 234 -17.12 15.85 3.53
C ARG A 234 -17.43 14.44 4.06
N ARG A 235 -17.37 13.43 3.20
CA ARG A 235 -17.50 12.01 3.58
C ARG A 235 -16.20 11.41 4.09
N GLY A 236 -15.08 12.13 3.98
CA GLY A 236 -13.77 11.63 4.39
C GLY A 236 -13.32 10.43 3.56
N VAL A 237 -13.66 10.39 2.27
CA VAL A 237 -13.23 9.30 1.38
C VAL A 237 -11.70 9.24 1.32
N ALA A 238 -11.14 8.04 1.37
CA ALA A 238 -9.71 7.84 1.15
C ALA A 238 -9.44 6.45 0.57
N LEU A 239 -8.27 6.31 -0.03
CA LEU A 239 -7.68 5.03 -0.36
C LEU A 239 -6.79 4.54 0.77
N LEU A 240 -6.77 3.22 0.93
CA LEU A 240 -5.96 2.51 1.89
C LEU A 240 -5.15 1.42 1.16
N CYS A 241 -3.88 1.28 1.52
CA CYS A 241 -3.06 0.18 1.04
C CYS A 241 -3.38 -1.15 1.75
N MET A 242 -3.94 -1.10 2.96
CA MET A 242 -4.32 -2.30 3.70
C MET A 242 -5.48 -2.04 4.67
N LEU A 243 -6.19 -3.13 4.97
CA LEU A 243 -7.25 -3.21 5.98
C LEU A 243 -6.73 -3.88 7.27
N ASP A 244 -7.51 -3.77 8.33
CA ASP A 244 -7.10 -4.17 9.70
C ASP A 244 -7.44 -5.62 10.06
N ASP A 245 -8.08 -6.35 9.15
CA ASP A 245 -8.60 -7.71 9.33
C ASP A 245 -7.63 -8.83 8.93
#